data_AF-A0A371IMK4-F1
#
_entry.id   AF-A0A371IMK4-F1
#
_cell.length_a   1.000
_cell.length_b   1.000
_cell.length_c   1.000
_cell.angle_alpha   90.00
_cell.angle_beta   90.00
_cell.angle_gamma   90.00
#
_symmetry.space_group_name_H-M   'P 1'
#
loop_
_entity.id
_entity.type
_entity.pdbx_description
1 polymer ?
#
loop_
_entity_poly.entity_id
_entity_poly.type
_entity_poly.pdbx_seq_one_letter_code
_entity_poly.pdbx_strand_id
1 'polypeptide(L)'
;MNVSFINNTYMNYSRSKLNGNLIGIKQNDQEDKRKTLSAETLRGLSELQIKNEVTKNYYENSFVKNKDEQNQPNTPLQQALEQMKKSQEAQDEHEKQEKISKKIARGEATPEEEAYLAEKNPELHQKATIAKKNTQEVKNALKKARTKQEAQSIISTAKTLALSVLEKDMTLGELMMEGINKVEKDFRKENPKLKDDTMLDEFKTFTIDKVRAKAIQRYKNNMNTYMG
;
A
#
# COMPACT_ATOMS: atom_id res chain seq x y z
N MET A 1 -20.45 -9.45 2.19
CA MET A 1 -21.12 -8.73 3.30
C MET A 1 -20.09 -8.39 4.36
N ASN A 2 -20.20 -7.18 4.93
CA ASN A 2 -19.52 -6.60 6.09
C ASN A 2 -18.09 -7.02 6.48
N VAL A 3 -17.21 -6.03 6.39
CA VAL A 3 -15.97 -5.90 7.17
C VAL A 3 -16.25 -4.93 8.33
N SER A 4 -15.83 -5.25 9.56
CA SER A 4 -15.74 -4.30 10.68
C SER A 4 -14.71 -4.82 11.70
N PHE A 5 -13.45 -4.37 11.63
CA PHE A 5 -12.91 -3.14 12.25
C PHE A 5 -12.76 -3.21 13.79
N ILE A 6 -11.48 -3.27 14.24
CA ILE A 6 -10.89 -2.55 15.40
C ILE A 6 -11.51 -2.88 16.80
N ASN A 7 -10.75 -3.30 17.82
CA ASN A 7 -9.75 -2.45 18.48
C ASN A 7 -8.73 -3.22 19.34
N ASN A 8 -7.53 -2.66 19.51
CA ASN A 8 -6.47 -3.18 20.37
C ASN A 8 -6.22 -2.17 21.52
N THR A 9 -6.63 -2.49 22.74
CA THR A 9 -6.56 -1.56 23.88
C THR A 9 -5.47 -1.99 24.87
N TYR A 10 -4.32 -1.33 24.76
CA TYR A 10 -3.32 -1.28 25.82
C TYR A 10 -3.93 -0.71 27.11
N MET A 11 -3.76 -1.40 28.24
CA MET A 11 -4.00 -0.82 29.57
C MET A 11 -2.69 -0.41 30.23
N ASN A 12 -2.62 0.87 30.61
CA ASN A 12 -1.45 1.50 31.19
C ASN A 12 -1.26 1.17 32.68
N TYR A 13 -0.01 1.02 33.10
CA TYR A 13 0.39 1.19 34.49
C TYR A 13 0.18 2.65 34.94
N SER A 14 -0.36 2.88 36.15
CA SER A 14 0.25 3.83 37.12
C SER A 14 -0.53 4.06 38.44
N ARG A 15 0.27 4.31 39.49
CA ARG A 15 0.02 5.17 40.66
C ARG A 15 -0.92 4.70 41.79
N SER A 16 -0.27 4.08 42.76
CA SER A 16 -0.23 4.52 44.18
C SER A 16 -0.90 5.87 44.52
N LYS A 17 -1.77 5.86 45.54
CA LYS A 17 -1.98 6.98 46.48
C LYS A 17 -2.11 6.45 47.92
N LEU A 18 -1.43 7.14 48.84
CA LEU A 18 -1.51 6.97 50.30
C LEU A 18 -2.55 7.93 50.91
N ASN A 19 -2.92 7.69 52.17
CA ASN A 19 -3.77 8.51 53.06
C ASN A 19 -5.28 8.51 52.67
N GLY A 20 -6.30 8.29 53.51
CA GLY A 20 -6.49 7.99 54.94
C GLY A 20 -8.03 7.85 55.18
N ASN A 21 -8.64 7.82 56.37
CA ASN A 21 -8.23 7.76 57.78
C ASN A 21 -9.49 7.43 58.65
N LEU A 22 -9.34 6.88 59.86
CA LEU A 22 -10.40 6.50 60.85
C LEU A 22 -11.35 5.37 60.36
N ILE A 23 -11.99 4.54 61.19
CA ILE A 23 -12.45 4.64 62.59
C ILE A 23 -12.10 3.32 63.34
N GLY A 24 -11.82 3.36 64.65
CA GLY A 24 -11.56 2.16 65.47
C GLY A 24 -12.74 1.71 66.33
N ILE A 25 -12.63 0.54 66.98
CA ILE A 25 -13.31 0.14 68.23
C ILE A 25 -12.56 -1.08 68.82
N LYS A 26 -12.76 -1.33 70.12
CA LYS A 26 -11.94 -2.21 70.97
C LYS A 26 -12.26 -3.71 70.84
N GLN A 27 -11.37 -4.49 71.45
CA GLN A 27 -11.45 -5.91 71.80
C GLN A 27 -12.86 -6.42 72.17
N ASN A 28 -13.13 -7.69 71.85
CA ASN A 28 -13.65 -8.66 72.80
C ASN A 28 -13.41 -10.10 72.29
N ASP A 29 -13.26 -11.03 73.23
CA ASP A 29 -13.01 -12.44 72.98
C ASP A 29 -14.21 -13.14 72.33
N GLN A 30 -13.96 -14.10 71.44
CA GLN A 30 -14.63 -15.41 71.47
C GLN A 30 -13.99 -16.46 70.55
N GLU A 31 -13.45 -17.48 71.20
CA GLU A 31 -13.42 -18.91 70.83
C GLU A 31 -12.93 -19.37 69.43
N ASP A 32 -11.88 -20.21 69.51
CA ASP A 32 -11.53 -21.24 68.54
C ASP A 32 -12.76 -21.95 67.92
N LYS A 33 -13.09 -21.54 66.70
CA LYS A 33 -13.62 -22.45 65.68
C LYS A 33 -12.62 -22.56 64.55
N ARG A 34 -11.52 -23.27 64.84
CA ARG A 34 -10.63 -23.82 63.81
C ARG A 34 -11.48 -24.63 62.84
N LYS A 35 -11.82 -24.03 61.69
CA LYS A 35 -12.29 -24.77 60.53
C LYS A 35 -11.14 -25.65 60.06
N THR A 36 -11.12 -26.88 60.53
CA THR A 36 -10.36 -27.96 59.90
C THR A 36 -10.88 -28.09 58.47
N LEU A 37 -10.12 -27.55 57.52
CA LEU A 37 -10.36 -27.76 56.10
C LEU A 37 -10.42 -29.27 55.88
N SER A 38 -11.52 -29.76 55.28
CA SER A 38 -11.67 -31.19 55.05
C SER A 38 -10.51 -31.71 54.18
N ALA A 39 -10.17 -32.98 54.30
CA ALA A 39 -9.12 -33.60 53.48
C ALA A 39 -9.42 -33.45 51.98
N GLU A 40 -10.69 -33.38 51.59
CA GLU A 40 -11.13 -33.06 50.22
C GLU A 40 -10.85 -31.62 49.82
N THR A 41 -11.03 -30.65 50.72
CA THR A 41 -10.70 -29.24 50.45
C THR A 41 -9.19 -29.05 50.29
N LEU A 42 -8.39 -29.74 51.11
CA LEU A 42 -6.93 -29.75 50.99
C LEU A 42 -6.46 -30.47 49.70
N ARG A 43 -7.10 -31.58 49.32
CA ARG A 43 -6.87 -32.23 48.01
C ARG A 43 -7.17 -31.28 46.86
N GLY A 44 -8.34 -30.63 46.84
CA GLY A 44 -8.72 -29.69 45.78
C GLY A 44 -7.73 -28.53 45.61
N LEU A 45 -7.22 -27.97 46.72
CA LEU A 45 -6.18 -26.95 46.68
C LEU A 45 -4.84 -27.49 46.15
N SER A 46 -4.43 -28.69 46.56
CA SER A 46 -3.20 -29.33 46.03
C SER A 46 -3.30 -29.64 44.53
N GLU A 47 -4.47 -30.09 44.04
CA GLU A 47 -4.71 -30.33 42.62
C GLU A 47 -4.71 -29.04 41.80
N LEU A 48 -5.20 -27.93 42.35
CA LEU A 48 -5.16 -26.62 41.69
C LEU A 48 -3.73 -26.07 41.63
N GLN A 49 -2.90 -26.29 42.67
CA GLN A 49 -1.48 -25.96 42.61
C GLN A 49 -0.75 -26.81 41.56
N ILE A 50 -0.95 -28.13 41.55
CA ILE A 50 -0.36 -29.05 40.56
C ILE A 50 -0.81 -28.67 39.14
N LYS A 51 -2.10 -28.39 38.91
CA LYS A 51 -2.60 -27.95 37.60
C LYS A 51 -1.98 -26.62 37.17
N ASN A 52 -1.80 -25.65 38.07
CA ASN A 52 -1.10 -24.40 37.76
C ASN A 52 0.40 -24.61 37.47
N GLU A 53 1.10 -25.45 38.22
CA GLU A 53 2.52 -25.75 37.98
C GLU A 53 2.75 -26.53 36.68
N VAL A 54 1.89 -27.51 36.36
CA VAL A 54 1.91 -28.23 35.07
C VAL A 54 1.61 -27.27 33.92
N THR A 55 0.64 -26.36 34.09
CA THR A 55 0.32 -25.34 33.06
C THR A 55 1.49 -24.36 32.88
N LYS A 56 2.12 -23.92 33.97
CA LYS A 56 3.30 -23.04 33.93
C LYS A 56 4.50 -23.73 33.29
N ASN A 57 4.76 -25.01 33.61
CA ASN A 57 5.77 -25.82 32.92
C ASN A 57 5.44 -26.02 31.44
N TYR A 58 4.17 -26.14 31.05
CA TYR A 58 3.80 -26.27 29.64
C TYR A 58 4.08 -24.99 28.84
N TYR A 59 3.84 -23.81 29.43
CA TYR A 59 4.19 -22.53 28.83
C TYR A 59 5.70 -22.20 28.91
N GLU A 60 6.40 -22.59 29.97
CA GLU A 60 7.85 -22.35 30.08
C GLU A 60 8.67 -23.31 29.19
N ASN A 61 8.28 -24.59 29.07
CA ASN A 61 8.96 -25.55 28.17
C ASN A 61 8.58 -25.40 26.68
N SER A 62 7.51 -24.66 26.34
CA SER A 62 7.19 -24.33 24.94
C SER A 62 7.94 -23.09 24.41
N PHE A 63 8.60 -22.33 25.28
CA PHE A 63 9.42 -21.16 24.91
C PHE A 63 10.94 -21.36 25.05
N VAL A 64 11.40 -22.53 25.53
CA VAL A 64 12.83 -22.85 25.66
C VAL A 64 13.21 -24.06 24.81
N LYS A 65 13.22 -23.87 23.47
CA LYS A 65 14.01 -24.69 22.54
C LYS A 65 14.63 -23.84 21.43
N ASN A 66 15.93 -24.03 21.26
CA ASN A 66 16.78 -23.72 20.10
C ASN A 66 16.96 -22.24 19.73
N LYS A 67 18.03 -21.63 20.26
CA LYS A 67 18.62 -20.38 19.74
C LYS A 67 19.57 -20.59 18.54
N ASP A 68 19.85 -21.85 18.18
CA ASP A 68 20.94 -22.23 17.27
C ASP A 68 20.47 -22.89 15.95
N GLU A 69 19.17 -22.87 15.64
CA GLU A 69 18.63 -23.31 14.34
C GLU A 69 18.18 -22.11 13.50
N GLN A 70 19.16 -21.34 12.99
CA GLN A 70 18.92 -20.43 11.88
C GLN A 70 18.92 -21.21 10.55
N ASN A 71 17.98 -20.84 9.66
CA ASN A 71 17.96 -21.13 8.21
C ASN A 71 17.36 -22.45 7.66
N GLN A 72 16.28 -23.00 8.23
CA GLN A 72 15.29 -23.76 7.41
C GLN A 72 13.83 -23.47 7.84
N PRO A 73 12.92 -23.13 6.89
CA PRO A 73 11.53 -22.82 7.19
C PRO A 73 10.71 -24.11 7.40
N ASN A 74 10.78 -24.67 8.60
CA ASN A 74 10.30 -26.03 8.90
C ASN A 74 8.81 -26.16 9.25
N THR A 75 7.98 -25.17 8.93
CA THR A 75 6.51 -25.32 8.96
C THR A 75 5.85 -24.75 7.69
N PRO A 76 4.78 -25.37 7.16
CA PRO A 76 4.03 -24.83 6.03
C PRO A 76 3.49 -23.40 6.29
N LEU A 77 3.19 -23.07 7.55
CA LEU A 77 2.76 -21.72 7.94
C LEU A 77 3.88 -20.68 7.82
N GLN A 78 5.10 -21.00 8.24
CA GLN A 78 6.26 -20.12 8.04
C GLN A 78 6.57 -19.94 6.55
N GLN A 79 6.53 -21.01 5.76
CA GLN A 79 6.72 -20.95 4.30
C GLN A 79 5.65 -20.07 3.63
N ALA A 80 4.38 -20.20 4.02
CA ALA A 80 3.30 -19.33 3.53
C ALA A 80 3.51 -17.86 3.92
N LEU A 81 3.92 -17.58 5.16
CA LEU A 81 4.21 -16.21 5.62
C LEU A 81 5.42 -15.59 4.90
N GLU A 82 6.46 -16.36 4.60
CA GLU A 82 7.60 -15.89 3.80
C GLU A 82 7.23 -15.64 2.34
N GLN A 83 6.39 -16.48 1.74
CA GLN A 83 5.87 -16.25 0.38
C GLN A 83 5.01 -15.00 0.31
N MET A 84 4.14 -14.76 1.29
CA MET A 84 3.35 -13.52 1.39
C MET A 84 4.24 -12.28 1.53
N LYS A 85 5.29 -12.33 2.37
CA LYS A 85 6.25 -11.22 2.51
C LYS A 85 6.99 -10.93 1.20
N LYS A 86 7.56 -11.94 0.54
CA LYS A 86 8.25 -11.79 -0.75
C LYS A 86 7.31 -11.25 -1.84
N SER A 87 6.04 -11.67 -1.83
CA SER A 87 5.02 -11.13 -2.74
C SER A 87 4.72 -9.65 -2.47
N GLN A 88 4.64 -9.24 -1.19
CA GLN A 88 4.43 -7.84 -0.82
C GLN A 88 5.64 -6.98 -1.20
N GLU A 89 6.85 -7.44 -0.88
CA GLU A 89 8.11 -6.76 -1.23
C GLU A 89 8.24 -6.55 -2.76
N ALA A 90 7.85 -7.55 -3.55
CA ALA A 90 7.84 -7.42 -5.02
C ALA A 90 6.77 -6.44 -5.54
N GLN A 91 5.61 -6.34 -4.88
CA GLN A 91 4.57 -5.36 -5.21
C GLN A 91 5.00 -3.93 -4.86
N ASP A 92 5.56 -3.73 -3.66
CA ASP A 92 6.07 -2.45 -3.19
C ASP A 92 7.20 -1.94 -4.11
N GLU A 93 8.07 -2.85 -4.55
CA GLU A 93 9.14 -2.58 -5.52
C GLU A 93 8.59 -2.18 -6.90
N HIS A 94 7.60 -2.91 -7.41
CA HIS A 94 6.93 -2.57 -8.68
C HIS A 94 6.25 -1.19 -8.61
N GLU A 95 5.51 -0.90 -7.53
CA GLU A 95 4.90 0.41 -7.30
C GLU A 95 5.94 1.55 -7.26
N LYS A 96 7.10 1.30 -6.64
CA LYS A 96 8.19 2.27 -6.57
C LYS A 96 8.77 2.56 -7.96
N GLN A 97 9.01 1.52 -8.77
CA GLN A 97 9.45 1.66 -10.15
C GLN A 97 8.45 2.42 -11.02
N GLU A 98 7.15 2.14 -10.87
CA GLU A 98 6.07 2.91 -11.51
C GLU A 98 6.06 4.39 -11.11
N LYS A 99 6.16 4.68 -9.80
CA LYS A 99 6.16 6.06 -9.29
C LYS A 99 7.34 6.85 -9.86
N ILE A 100 8.51 6.23 -9.95
CA ILE A 100 9.71 6.82 -10.54
C ILE A 100 9.55 7.01 -12.06
N SER A 101 9.09 6.01 -12.81
CA SER A 101 8.91 6.14 -14.27
C SER A 101 7.95 7.26 -14.65
N LYS A 102 6.87 7.44 -13.88
CA LYS A 102 5.92 8.56 -14.00
C LYS A 102 6.57 9.92 -13.68
N LYS A 103 7.45 10.01 -12.67
CA LYS A 103 8.25 11.23 -12.42
C LYS A 103 9.21 11.55 -13.57
N ILE A 104 9.92 10.56 -14.09
CA ILE A 104 10.86 10.72 -15.22
C ILE A 104 10.10 11.26 -16.43
N ALA A 105 8.97 10.65 -16.78
CA ALA A 105 8.14 11.07 -17.92
C ALA A 105 7.66 12.53 -17.80
N ARG A 106 7.33 13.01 -16.59
CA ARG A 106 7.00 14.42 -16.32
C ARG A 106 8.20 15.37 -16.30
N GLY A 107 9.43 14.85 -16.22
CA GLY A 107 10.65 15.61 -16.01
C GLY A 107 10.87 16.08 -14.55
N GLU A 108 10.35 15.31 -13.58
CA GLU A 108 10.35 15.64 -12.13
C GLU A 108 11.21 14.69 -11.28
N ALA A 109 11.84 13.67 -11.88
CA ALA A 109 12.68 12.70 -11.16
C ALA A 109 14.05 13.29 -10.78
N THR A 110 14.62 12.82 -9.67
CA THR A 110 16.01 13.10 -9.31
C THR A 110 16.99 12.20 -10.08
N PRO A 111 18.29 12.56 -10.17
CA PRO A 111 19.31 11.69 -10.76
C PRO A 111 19.42 10.32 -10.07
N GLU A 112 19.19 10.28 -8.75
CA GLU A 112 19.17 9.04 -7.96
C GLU A 112 17.97 8.14 -8.33
N GLU A 113 16.80 8.74 -8.55
CA GLU A 113 15.61 8.03 -9.03
C GLU A 113 15.81 7.52 -10.47
N GLU A 114 16.43 8.31 -11.35
CA GLU A 114 16.79 7.87 -12.72
C GLU A 114 17.78 6.71 -12.71
N ALA A 115 18.86 6.81 -11.93
CA ALA A 115 19.85 5.73 -11.78
C ALA A 115 19.23 4.45 -11.19
N TYR A 116 18.37 4.60 -10.17
CA TYR A 116 17.64 3.48 -9.56
C TYR A 116 16.82 2.69 -10.58
N LEU A 117 16.02 3.40 -11.39
CA LEU A 117 15.18 2.73 -12.39
C LEU A 117 16.02 2.14 -13.52
N ALA A 118 17.11 2.81 -13.93
CA ALA A 118 18.04 2.28 -14.91
C ALA A 118 18.71 0.97 -14.48
N GLU A 119 19.00 0.80 -13.18
CA GLU A 119 19.53 -0.45 -12.62
C GLU A 119 18.46 -1.53 -12.47
N LYS A 120 17.31 -1.20 -11.85
CA LYS A 120 16.29 -2.21 -11.50
C LYS A 120 15.38 -2.62 -12.66
N ASN A 121 15.12 -1.71 -13.61
CA ASN A 121 14.23 -1.96 -14.73
C ASN A 121 14.64 -1.12 -15.97
N PRO A 122 15.68 -1.56 -16.70
CA PRO A 122 16.24 -0.81 -17.83
C PRO A 122 15.22 -0.51 -18.95
N GLU A 123 14.28 -1.43 -19.20
CA GLU A 123 13.23 -1.24 -20.22
C GLU A 123 12.26 -0.12 -19.81
N LEU A 124 11.76 -0.15 -18.56
CA LEU A 124 10.88 0.89 -18.04
C LEU A 124 11.58 2.26 -17.98
N HIS A 125 12.87 2.29 -17.63
CA HIS A 125 13.70 3.49 -17.71
C HIS A 125 13.82 4.04 -19.15
N GLN A 126 14.05 3.18 -20.13
CA GLN A 126 14.10 3.58 -21.54
C GLN A 126 12.75 4.17 -22.00
N LYS A 127 11.63 3.52 -21.69
CA LYS A 127 10.28 4.03 -22.02
C LYS A 127 10.00 5.38 -21.35
N ALA A 128 10.34 5.50 -20.06
CA ALA A 128 10.18 6.75 -19.32
C ALA A 128 11.03 7.89 -19.90
N THR A 129 12.25 7.59 -20.38
CA THR A 129 13.13 8.57 -21.04
C THR A 129 12.58 9.03 -22.40
N ILE A 130 12.00 8.12 -23.19
CA ILE A 130 11.30 8.46 -24.44
C ILE A 130 10.10 9.37 -24.13
N ALA A 131 9.30 9.04 -23.12
CA ALA A 131 8.18 9.88 -22.68
C ALA A 131 8.64 11.26 -22.16
N LYS A 132 9.74 11.34 -21.41
CA LYS A 132 10.39 12.59 -20.96
C LYS A 132 10.77 13.49 -22.13
N LYS A 133 11.39 12.91 -23.18
CA LYS A 133 11.75 13.64 -24.40
C LYS A 133 10.52 14.23 -25.10
N ASN A 134 9.49 13.41 -25.33
CA ASN A 134 8.24 13.88 -25.97
C ASN A 134 7.55 14.97 -25.14
N THR A 135 7.51 14.80 -23.81
CA THR A 135 6.96 15.79 -22.88
C THR A 135 7.70 17.12 -22.96
N GLN A 136 9.04 17.10 -23.07
CA GLN A 136 9.85 18.31 -23.25
C GLN A 136 9.64 18.97 -24.63
N GLU A 137 9.44 18.20 -25.70
CA GLU A 137 9.07 18.71 -27.02
C GLU A 137 7.72 19.44 -26.98
N VAL A 138 6.70 18.84 -26.37
CA VAL A 138 5.36 19.44 -26.18
C VAL A 138 5.44 20.71 -25.33
N LYS A 139 6.22 20.70 -24.23
CA LYS A 139 6.48 21.87 -23.38
C LYS A 139 7.15 23.00 -24.16
N ASN A 140 8.11 22.67 -25.01
CA ASN A 140 8.81 23.64 -25.86
C ASN A 140 7.92 24.20 -26.99
N ALA A 141 7.02 23.39 -27.54
CA ALA A 141 6.02 23.84 -28.51
C ALA A 141 4.99 24.78 -27.88
N LEU A 142 4.46 24.43 -26.70
CA LEU A 142 3.48 25.26 -25.97
C LEU A 142 4.06 26.62 -25.55
N LYS A 143 5.33 26.70 -25.17
CA LYS A 143 6.03 27.98 -24.93
C LYS A 143 6.09 28.90 -26.15
N LYS A 144 5.91 28.37 -27.37
CA LYS A 144 5.92 29.13 -28.64
C LYS A 144 4.51 29.45 -29.15
N ALA A 145 3.47 28.84 -28.58
CA ALA A 145 2.09 29.12 -28.95
C ALA A 145 1.71 30.56 -28.58
N ARG A 146 1.15 31.29 -29.54
CA ARG A 146 0.69 32.69 -29.37
C ARG A 146 -0.81 32.76 -29.14
N THR A 147 -1.55 31.72 -29.56
CA THR A 147 -3.00 31.64 -29.49
C THR A 147 -3.49 30.40 -28.73
N LYS A 148 -4.74 30.46 -28.26
CA LYS A 148 -5.44 29.34 -27.62
C LYS A 148 -5.56 28.14 -28.56
N GLN A 149 -5.84 28.42 -29.84
CA GLN A 149 -6.05 27.43 -30.90
C GLN A 149 -4.75 26.67 -31.21
N GLU A 150 -3.61 27.37 -31.31
CA GLU A 150 -2.29 26.72 -31.45
C GLU A 150 -1.97 25.82 -30.26
N ALA A 151 -2.16 26.31 -29.03
CA ALA A 151 -1.90 25.53 -27.82
C ALA A 151 -2.78 24.27 -27.74
N GLN A 152 -4.08 24.40 -28.04
CA GLN A 152 -5.02 23.28 -28.09
C GLN A 152 -4.67 22.28 -29.20
N SER A 153 -4.23 22.76 -30.37
CA SER A 153 -3.76 21.92 -31.48
C SER A 153 -2.54 21.10 -31.06
N ILE A 154 -1.53 21.73 -30.46
CA ILE A 154 -0.31 21.06 -29.95
C ILE A 154 -0.68 19.96 -28.94
N ILE A 155 -1.54 20.25 -27.97
CA ILE A 155 -1.98 19.27 -26.96
C ILE A 155 -2.77 18.12 -27.61
N SER A 156 -3.68 18.42 -28.53
CA SER A 156 -4.50 17.42 -29.23
C SER A 156 -3.65 16.48 -30.10
N THR A 157 -2.70 17.03 -30.85
CA THR A 157 -1.74 16.24 -31.65
C THR A 157 -0.89 15.34 -30.76
N ALA A 158 -0.36 15.87 -29.65
CA ALA A 158 0.44 15.09 -28.70
C ALA A 158 -0.36 13.95 -28.07
N LYS A 159 -1.61 14.21 -27.63
CA LYS A 159 -2.49 13.17 -27.07
C LYS A 159 -2.89 12.11 -28.10
N THR A 160 -3.14 12.51 -29.34
CA THR A 160 -3.42 11.58 -30.45
C THR A 160 -2.22 10.67 -30.71
N LEU A 161 -1.00 11.22 -30.69
CA LEU A 161 0.23 10.44 -30.79
C LEU A 161 0.36 9.45 -29.62
N ALA A 162 0.19 9.91 -28.37
CA ALA A 162 0.25 9.05 -27.19
C ALA A 162 -0.78 7.90 -27.24
N LEU A 163 -2.00 8.15 -27.72
CA LEU A 163 -3.01 7.12 -27.96
C LEU A 163 -2.59 6.11 -29.04
N SER A 164 -1.97 6.58 -30.13
CA SER A 164 -1.46 5.68 -31.18
C SER A 164 -0.30 4.79 -30.72
N VAL A 165 0.47 5.26 -29.72
CA VAL A 165 1.52 4.48 -29.05
C VAL A 165 0.90 3.52 -28.04
N LEU A 166 -0.09 3.96 -27.26
CA LEU A 166 -0.83 3.13 -26.29
C LEU A 166 -1.44 1.87 -26.92
N GLU A 167 -1.86 1.92 -28.19
CA GLU A 167 -2.36 0.73 -28.91
C GLU A 167 -1.30 -0.33 -29.21
N LYS A 168 0.00 0.00 -29.10
CA LYS A 168 1.17 -0.82 -29.46
C LYS A 168 2.08 -1.14 -28.27
N ASP A 169 2.38 -0.14 -27.45
CA ASP A 169 3.11 -0.23 -26.18
C ASP A 169 2.32 0.55 -25.13
N MET A 170 1.59 -0.21 -24.28
CA MET A 170 0.71 0.35 -23.27
C MET A 170 1.49 1.20 -22.27
N THR A 171 2.60 0.70 -21.75
CA THR A 171 3.44 1.38 -20.76
C THR A 171 4.00 2.68 -21.30
N LEU A 172 4.52 2.69 -22.54
CA LEU A 172 5.04 3.92 -23.14
C LEU A 172 3.91 4.93 -23.41
N GLY A 173 2.76 4.48 -23.92
CA GLY A 173 1.60 5.33 -24.19
C GLY A 173 1.04 6.01 -22.93
N GLU A 174 0.97 5.28 -21.82
CA GLU A 174 0.57 5.82 -20.51
C GLU A 174 1.57 6.85 -19.99
N LEU A 175 2.88 6.58 -20.06
CA LEU A 175 3.92 7.52 -19.63
C LEU A 175 3.93 8.80 -20.48
N MET A 176 3.73 8.70 -21.80
CA MET A 176 3.55 9.86 -22.68
C MET A 176 2.31 10.68 -22.28
N MET A 177 1.17 10.02 -22.06
CA MET A 177 -0.08 10.68 -21.66
C MET A 177 0.06 11.39 -20.31
N GLU A 178 0.76 10.78 -19.34
CA GLU A 178 1.06 11.34 -18.02
C GLU A 178 1.88 12.64 -18.13
N GLY A 179 2.97 12.62 -18.90
CA GLY A 179 3.80 13.80 -19.14
C GLY A 179 3.06 14.92 -19.88
N ILE A 180 2.29 14.59 -20.93
CA ILE A 180 1.48 15.56 -21.68
C ILE A 180 0.41 16.20 -20.78
N ASN A 181 -0.30 15.41 -19.97
CA ASN A 181 -1.29 15.91 -19.01
C ASN A 181 -0.66 16.86 -17.97
N LYS A 182 0.56 16.57 -17.52
CA LYS A 182 1.29 17.46 -16.61
C LYS A 182 1.63 18.80 -17.28
N VAL A 183 2.18 18.76 -18.49
CA VAL A 183 2.52 19.99 -19.25
C VAL A 183 1.28 20.82 -19.59
N GLU A 184 0.16 20.19 -20.00
CA GLU A 184 -1.11 20.89 -20.19
C GLU A 184 -1.59 21.57 -18.89
N LYS A 185 -1.54 20.85 -17.76
CA LYS A 185 -1.96 21.37 -16.45
C LYS A 185 -1.11 22.57 -16.02
N ASP A 186 0.20 22.51 -16.24
CA ASP A 186 1.11 23.62 -15.92
C ASP A 186 0.90 24.81 -16.88
N PHE A 187 0.79 24.57 -18.19
CA PHE A 187 0.49 25.62 -19.17
C PHE A 187 -0.84 26.35 -18.86
N ARG A 188 -1.89 25.62 -18.47
CA ARG A 188 -3.20 26.20 -18.07
C ARG A 188 -3.16 26.97 -16.73
N LYS A 189 -2.19 26.68 -15.85
CA LYS A 189 -1.95 27.48 -14.63
C LYS A 189 -1.20 28.77 -14.97
N GLU A 190 -0.17 28.67 -15.81
CA GLU A 190 0.64 29.81 -16.26
C GLU A 190 -0.17 30.78 -17.15
N ASN A 191 -1.14 30.26 -17.91
CA ASN A 191 -1.95 31.02 -18.87
C ASN A 191 -3.45 30.99 -18.55
N PRO A 192 -3.92 31.55 -17.41
CA PRO A 192 -5.31 31.42 -16.97
C PRO A 192 -6.31 32.08 -17.91
N LYS A 193 -5.89 33.08 -18.71
CA LYS A 193 -6.72 33.74 -19.74
C LYS A 193 -7.07 32.83 -20.93
N LEU A 194 -6.45 31.66 -21.05
CA LEU A 194 -6.71 30.68 -22.11
C LEU A 194 -7.63 29.53 -21.68
N LYS A 195 -8.22 29.59 -20.48
CA LYS A 195 -9.24 28.62 -20.03
C LYS A 195 -10.54 28.84 -20.81
N ASP A 196 -11.00 27.82 -21.52
CA ASP A 196 -12.44 27.57 -21.71
C ASP A 196 -12.77 26.32 -20.89
N ASP A 197 -13.82 26.37 -20.11
CA ASP A 197 -14.30 25.23 -19.33
C ASP A 197 -15.32 24.38 -20.15
N THR A 198 -15.67 24.82 -21.37
CA THR A 198 -16.80 24.32 -22.17
C THR A 198 -16.52 23.11 -23.05
N MET A 199 -15.26 22.84 -23.43
CA MET A 199 -14.88 21.79 -24.39
C MET A 199 -14.19 20.56 -23.76
N LEU A 200 -14.09 20.52 -22.43
CA LEU A 200 -13.22 19.58 -21.71
C LEU A 200 -13.90 18.26 -21.29
N ASP A 201 -15.23 18.21 -21.27
CA ASP A 201 -15.97 17.01 -20.90
C ASP A 201 -16.30 16.11 -22.10
N GLU A 202 -16.58 16.68 -23.28
CA GLU A 202 -16.84 15.90 -24.50
C GLU A 202 -15.62 15.07 -24.92
N PHE A 203 -14.41 15.66 -24.91
CA PHE A 203 -13.20 14.93 -25.28
C PHE A 203 -12.78 13.86 -24.26
N LYS A 204 -13.04 14.07 -22.97
CA LYS A 204 -12.77 13.07 -21.92
C LYS A 204 -13.71 11.87 -22.03
N THR A 205 -15.01 12.12 -22.11
CA THR A 205 -16.04 11.07 -22.22
C THR A 205 -15.87 10.27 -23.51
N PHE A 206 -15.87 10.95 -24.67
CA PHE A 206 -15.82 10.28 -25.97
C PHE A 206 -14.57 9.41 -26.19
N THR A 207 -13.41 9.83 -25.68
CA THR A 207 -12.15 9.13 -25.92
C THR A 207 -11.91 7.99 -24.93
N ILE A 208 -12.21 8.18 -23.64
CA ILE A 208 -11.97 7.15 -22.61
C ILE A 208 -12.90 5.96 -22.82
N ASP A 209 -14.18 6.20 -23.11
CA ASP A 209 -15.16 5.12 -23.27
C ASP A 209 -14.87 4.28 -24.52
N LYS A 210 -14.44 4.91 -25.62
CA LYS A 210 -14.10 4.21 -26.87
C LYS A 210 -12.82 3.38 -26.76
N VAL A 211 -11.81 3.88 -26.05
CA VAL A 211 -10.57 3.12 -25.76
C VAL A 211 -10.84 1.97 -24.79
N ARG A 212 -11.60 2.20 -23.71
CA ARG A 212 -12.03 1.15 -22.77
C ARG A 212 -12.86 0.06 -23.47
N ALA A 213 -13.83 0.44 -24.30
CA ALA A 213 -14.63 -0.52 -25.06
C ALA A 213 -13.76 -1.41 -25.98
N LYS A 214 -12.82 -0.81 -26.72
CA LYS A 214 -11.89 -1.53 -27.60
C LYS A 214 -10.94 -2.46 -26.82
N ALA A 215 -10.48 -2.05 -25.63
CA ALA A 215 -9.67 -2.88 -24.74
C ALA A 215 -10.46 -4.08 -24.17
N ILE A 216 -11.68 -3.83 -23.68
CA ILE A 216 -12.59 -4.88 -23.18
C ILE A 216 -12.93 -5.88 -24.30
N GLN A 217 -13.14 -5.42 -25.53
CA GLN A 217 -13.42 -6.29 -26.67
C GLN A 217 -12.22 -7.17 -27.05
N ARG A 218 -10.99 -6.63 -27.03
CA ARG A 218 -9.76 -7.43 -27.21
C ARG A 218 -9.62 -8.50 -26.12
N TYR A 219 -9.90 -8.18 -24.86
CA TYR A 219 -9.86 -9.13 -23.75
C TYR A 219 -10.87 -10.28 -23.92
N LYS A 220 -12.11 -9.98 -24.32
CA LYS A 220 -13.15 -10.98 -24.60
C LYS A 220 -12.78 -11.90 -25.77
N ASN A 221 -12.23 -11.35 -26.85
CA ASN A 221 -11.81 -12.14 -28.00
C ASN A 221 -10.65 -13.11 -27.64
N ASN A 222 -9.68 -12.66 -26.85
CA ASN A 222 -8.60 -13.52 -26.37
C ASN A 222 -9.12 -14.61 -25.44
N MET A 223 -10.04 -14.31 -24.50
CA MET A 223 -10.67 -15.30 -23.62
C MET A 223 -11.38 -16.43 -24.41
N ASN A 224 -12.15 -16.08 -25.45
CA ASN A 224 -12.82 -17.07 -26.30
C ASN A 224 -11.85 -17.97 -27.09
N THR A 225 -10.57 -17.62 -27.19
CA THR A 225 -9.56 -18.42 -27.91
C THR A 225 -8.92 -19.50 -27.01
N TYR A 226 -9.16 -19.45 -25.69
CA TYR A 226 -8.64 -20.42 -24.71
C TYR A 226 -9.75 -21.29 -24.04
N MET A 227 -10.99 -21.18 -24.52
CA MET A 227 -12.19 -21.82 -23.96
C MET A 227 -13.01 -22.59 -25.02
N GLY A 228 -12.47 -22.77 -26.24
CA GLY A 228 -13.10 -23.45 -27.37
C GLY A 228 -12.25 -24.60 -27.89
#